data_AF-A0A928NEY3-F1
#
_entry.id   AF-A0A928NEY3-F1
#
_cell.length_a   1.000
_cell.length_b   1.000
_cell.length_c   1.000
_cell.angle_alpha   90.00
_cell.angle_beta   90.00
_cell.angle_gamma   90.00
#
_symmetry.space_group_name_H-M   'P 1'
#
loop_
_entity.id
_entity.type
_entity.pdbx_description
1 polymer ?
#
loop_
_entity_poly.entity_id
_entity_poly.type
_entity_poly.pdbx_seq_one_letter_code
_entity_poly.pdbx_strand_id
1 'polypeptide(L)'
;MYHTMFERVKNDQSPFHQKVLRLNYHIPIGDIYKAITRCFQAVDAEEELIFAPDFLECAIPVTEEAYTVGRDQFYQAMFSHVVPMGQTYPGARTGVFDRTGNWYLRIFAEDLEDVSEGEFLCGNLELYAPDELLEAAEKAVAKTVEGHLLKEGAKKYIEEITEV
;
A
#
# COMPACT_ATOMS: atom_id res chain seq x y z
N MET A 1 -14.66 0.15 -18.30
CA MET A 1 -13.31 -0.28 -17.90
C MET A 1 -13.05 -0.01 -16.41
N TYR A 2 -13.53 1.09 -15.83
CA TYR A 2 -13.47 1.32 -14.37
C TYR A 2 -14.17 0.24 -13.53
N HIS A 3 -15.32 -0.27 -13.99
CA HIS A 3 -16.15 -1.23 -13.24
C HIS A 3 -15.40 -2.52 -12.87
N THR A 4 -14.50 -3.02 -13.74
CA THR A 4 -13.78 -4.28 -13.51
C THR A 4 -12.63 -4.13 -12.52
N MET A 5 -12.00 -2.96 -12.45
CA MET A 5 -10.94 -2.70 -11.47
C MET A 5 -11.54 -2.47 -10.09
N PHE A 6 -12.59 -1.66 -9.99
CA PHE A 6 -13.31 -1.49 -8.72
C PHE A 6 -13.85 -2.82 -8.21
N GLU A 7 -14.35 -3.70 -9.08
CA GLU A 7 -14.71 -5.07 -8.66
C GLU A 7 -13.52 -5.92 -8.25
N ARG A 8 -12.35 -5.77 -8.87
CA ARG A 8 -11.14 -6.51 -8.44
C ARG A 8 -10.62 -6.08 -7.08
N VAL A 9 -10.57 -4.76 -6.85
CA VAL A 9 -10.24 -4.16 -5.55
C VAL A 9 -11.29 -4.59 -4.53
N LYS A 10 -12.57 -4.46 -4.88
CA LYS A 10 -13.70 -4.89 -4.05
C LYS A 10 -13.65 -6.38 -3.72
N ASN A 11 -13.10 -7.24 -4.58
CA ASN A 11 -13.05 -8.69 -4.34
C ASN A 11 -11.67 -9.18 -3.86
N ASP A 12 -10.81 -8.27 -3.35
CA ASP A 12 -9.47 -8.55 -2.81
C ASP A 12 -8.66 -9.55 -3.65
N GLN A 13 -8.78 -9.45 -4.97
CA GLN A 13 -7.99 -10.31 -5.85
C GLN A 13 -6.52 -9.89 -5.74
N SER A 14 -5.72 -10.77 -5.11
CA SER A 14 -4.27 -10.71 -4.92
C SER A 14 -3.53 -9.89 -5.98
N PRO A 15 -2.44 -9.20 -5.61
CA PRO A 15 -1.80 -8.19 -6.45
C PRO A 15 -1.52 -8.71 -7.87
N PHE A 16 -1.80 -7.87 -8.86
CA PHE A 16 -1.67 -8.18 -10.29
C PHE A 16 -0.23 -8.55 -10.72
N HIS A 17 0.74 -8.35 -9.82
CA HIS A 17 2.16 -8.52 -10.09
C HIS A 17 2.77 -9.66 -9.27
N GLN A 18 3.77 -10.31 -9.88
CA GLN A 18 4.45 -11.48 -9.33
C GLN A 18 5.50 -11.12 -8.27
N LYS A 19 5.81 -9.83 -8.09
CA LYS A 19 6.84 -9.34 -7.18
C LYS A 19 6.36 -8.14 -6.40
N VAL A 20 7.01 -7.94 -5.27
CA VAL A 20 6.78 -6.83 -4.35
C VAL A 20 8.12 -6.21 -3.95
N LEU A 21 8.17 -4.90 -3.84
CA LEU A 21 9.24 -4.14 -3.21
C LEU A 21 8.73 -3.62 -1.87
N ARG A 22 9.42 -3.92 -0.77
CA ARG A 22 9.00 -3.50 0.57
C ARG A 22 10.16 -3.07 1.44
N LEU A 23 9.88 -2.30 2.50
CA LEU A 23 10.90 -2.03 3.52
C LEU A 23 11.03 -3.25 4.45
N ASN A 24 12.26 -3.56 4.83
CA ASN A 24 12.56 -4.70 5.70
C ASN A 24 12.11 -4.50 7.15
N TYR A 25 11.91 -3.26 7.58
CA TYR A 25 11.48 -2.90 8.93
C TYR A 25 10.56 -1.69 8.89
N HIS A 26 9.81 -1.49 9.97
CA HIS A 26 9.04 -0.27 10.16
C HIS A 26 9.99 0.92 10.33
N ILE A 27 9.67 2.03 9.69
CA ILE A 27 10.42 3.28 9.77
C ILE A 27 9.52 4.40 10.30
N PRO A 28 10.08 5.51 10.80
CA PRO A 28 9.29 6.66 11.22
C PRO A 28 8.34 7.11 10.12
N ILE A 29 7.10 7.44 10.49
CA ILE A 29 6.03 7.76 9.54
C ILE A 29 6.36 8.95 8.63
N GLY A 30 7.20 9.88 9.10
CA GLY A 30 7.73 10.99 8.29
C GLY A 30 8.64 10.51 7.15
N ASP A 31 9.36 9.41 7.33
CA ASP A 31 10.18 8.79 6.28
C ASP A 31 9.34 7.89 5.37
N ILE A 32 8.27 7.27 5.88
CA ILE A 32 7.25 6.61 5.04
C ILE A 32 6.69 7.59 4.02
N TYR A 33 6.35 8.82 4.43
CA TYR A 33 5.87 9.85 3.50
C TYR A 33 6.86 10.07 2.35
N LYS A 34 8.15 10.23 2.67
CA LYS A 34 9.19 10.41 1.66
C LYS A 34 9.29 9.20 0.73
N ALA A 35 9.22 7.99 1.29
CA ALA A 35 9.29 6.76 0.51
C ALA A 35 8.10 6.64 -0.46
N ILE A 36 6.87 6.91 0.01
CA ILE A 36 5.67 6.95 -0.83
C ILE A 36 5.82 7.96 -1.95
N THR A 37 6.31 9.18 -1.66
CA THR A 37 6.57 10.18 -2.70
C THR A 37 7.53 9.68 -3.77
N ARG A 38 8.60 8.97 -3.37
CA ARG A 38 9.54 8.38 -4.32
C ARG A 38 8.95 7.25 -5.12
N CYS A 39 8.13 6.39 -4.50
CA CYS A 39 7.39 5.35 -5.20
C CYS A 39 6.48 5.96 -6.26
N PHE A 40 5.66 6.96 -5.92
CA PHE A 40 4.76 7.63 -6.86
C PHE A 40 5.50 8.30 -8.03
N GLN A 41 6.65 8.91 -7.77
CA GLN A 41 7.52 9.45 -8.83
C GLN A 41 8.07 8.34 -9.75
N ALA A 42 8.47 7.20 -9.17
CA ALA A 42 9.06 6.11 -9.93
C ALA A 42 8.05 5.35 -10.80
N VAL A 43 6.79 5.26 -10.34
CA VAL A 43 5.71 4.61 -11.08
C VAL A 43 4.91 5.57 -11.98
N ASP A 44 5.34 6.84 -12.06
CA ASP A 44 4.63 7.92 -12.77
C ASP A 44 3.14 7.97 -12.40
N ALA A 45 2.88 8.03 -11.09
CA ALA A 45 1.52 7.98 -10.55
C ALA A 45 0.63 9.08 -11.12
N GLU A 46 -0.54 8.68 -11.65
CA GLU A 46 -1.56 9.56 -12.22
C GLU A 46 -2.02 10.66 -11.23
N GLU A 47 -2.64 11.72 -11.77
CA GLU A 47 -3.22 12.78 -10.95
C GLU A 47 -4.38 12.30 -10.07
N GLU A 48 -5.10 11.26 -10.49
CA GLU A 48 -6.20 10.65 -9.73
C GLU A 48 -5.84 9.23 -9.32
N LEU A 49 -5.90 8.96 -8.02
CA LEU A 49 -5.59 7.68 -7.41
C LEU A 49 -6.87 7.03 -6.87
N ILE A 50 -6.86 5.71 -6.76
CA ILE A 50 -7.91 4.97 -6.05
C ILE A 50 -7.35 4.53 -4.71
N PHE A 51 -8.10 4.79 -3.65
CA PHE A 51 -7.75 4.43 -2.29
C PHE A 51 -8.87 3.58 -1.67
N ALA A 52 -8.51 2.49 -1.01
CA ALA A 52 -9.44 1.59 -0.34
C ALA A 52 -8.80 0.93 0.89
N PRO A 53 -9.59 0.44 1.86
CA PRO A 53 -9.12 -0.55 2.82
C PRO A 53 -8.64 -1.80 2.07
N ASP A 54 -7.44 -2.27 2.39
CA ASP A 54 -6.82 -3.48 1.86
C ASP A 54 -6.87 -4.60 2.89
N PHE A 55 -7.50 -5.71 2.52
CA PHE A 55 -7.67 -6.88 3.38
C PHE A 55 -6.83 -8.08 2.93
N LEU A 56 -5.79 -7.89 2.10
CA LEU A 56 -4.99 -8.98 1.53
C LEU A 56 -4.45 -9.99 2.57
N GLU A 57 -4.23 -9.58 3.83
CA GLU A 57 -3.78 -10.46 4.92
C GLU A 57 -4.88 -10.81 5.95
N CYS A 58 -6.13 -10.46 5.65
CA CYS A 58 -7.30 -10.72 6.49
C CYS A 58 -8.18 -11.81 5.87
N ALA A 59 -9.01 -12.46 6.70
CA ALA A 59 -10.03 -13.41 6.23
C ALA A 59 -11.27 -12.73 5.61
N ILE A 60 -11.21 -11.42 5.38
CA ILE A 60 -12.29 -10.62 4.81
C ILE A 60 -11.98 -10.47 3.32
N PRO A 61 -12.83 -11.02 2.43
CA PRO A 61 -12.50 -11.10 1.00
C PRO A 61 -12.97 -9.89 0.19
N VAL A 62 -13.58 -8.88 0.84
CA VAL A 62 -14.23 -7.78 0.14
C VAL A 62 -14.11 -6.46 0.88
N THR A 63 -13.76 -5.40 0.15
CA THR A 63 -13.95 -4.01 0.60
C THR A 63 -15.18 -3.37 -0.05
N GLU A 64 -16.09 -2.80 0.75
CA GLU A 64 -17.25 -2.08 0.23
C GLU A 64 -16.95 -0.62 -0.11
N GLU A 65 -15.76 -0.13 0.26
CA GLU A 65 -15.38 1.27 0.18
C GLU A 65 -14.15 1.48 -0.70
N ALA A 66 -14.31 2.27 -1.76
CA ALA A 66 -13.21 2.74 -2.57
C ALA A 66 -13.46 4.20 -2.96
N TYR A 67 -12.41 5.01 -2.85
CA TYR A 67 -12.47 6.45 -3.06
C TYR A 67 -11.53 6.82 -4.19
N THR A 68 -11.96 7.73 -5.06
CA THR A 68 -11.07 8.39 -6.01
C THR A 68 -10.63 9.71 -5.40
N VAL A 69 -9.32 9.93 -5.33
CA VAL A 69 -8.72 11.12 -4.71
C VAL A 69 -7.62 11.67 -5.60
N GLY A 70 -7.49 13.00 -5.67
CA GLY A 70 -6.35 13.62 -6.34
C GLY A 70 -5.05 13.28 -5.61
N ARG A 71 -3.96 12.99 -6.33
CA ARG A 71 -2.66 12.64 -5.75
C ARG A 71 -2.17 13.68 -4.74
N ASP A 72 -2.32 14.96 -5.05
CA ASP A 72 -1.91 16.05 -4.15
C ASP A 72 -2.79 16.12 -2.90
N GLN A 73 -4.09 15.83 -3.05
CA GLN A 73 -5.01 15.72 -1.92
C GLN A 73 -4.68 14.49 -1.06
N PHE A 74 -4.33 13.36 -1.68
CA PHE A 74 -3.85 12.17 -0.97
C PHE A 74 -2.62 12.50 -0.14
N TYR A 75 -1.63 13.23 -0.68
CA TYR A 75 -0.46 13.65 0.09
C TYR A 75 -0.82 14.52 1.30
N GLN A 76 -1.73 15.48 1.12
CA GLN A 76 -2.15 16.38 2.20
C GLN A 76 -2.92 15.64 3.29
N ALA A 77 -3.71 14.63 2.90
CA ALA A 77 -4.61 13.90 3.79
C ALA A 77 -4.08 12.50 4.16
N MET A 78 -2.84 12.17 3.81
CA MET A 78 -2.30 10.81 3.98
C MET A 78 -2.37 10.34 5.42
N PHE A 79 -1.97 11.18 6.38
CA PHE A 79 -2.07 10.84 7.81
C PHE A 79 -3.51 10.66 8.28
N SER A 80 -4.44 11.46 7.75
CA SER A 80 -5.87 11.35 8.06
C SER A 80 -6.58 10.22 7.33
N HIS A 81 -5.91 9.51 6.40
CA HIS A 81 -6.48 8.38 5.67
C HIS A 81 -5.80 7.06 6.03
N VAL A 82 -4.47 7.06 6.13
CA VAL A 82 -3.67 5.85 6.38
C VAL A 82 -3.85 5.33 7.79
N VAL A 83 -3.76 6.23 8.78
CA VAL A 83 -3.84 5.88 10.21
C VAL A 83 -5.27 5.45 10.59
N PRO A 84 -6.34 6.16 10.17
CA PRO A 84 -7.69 5.76 10.54
C PRO A 84 -8.20 4.51 9.85
N MET A 85 -7.55 4.04 8.77
CA MET A 85 -8.03 2.86 8.05
C MET A 85 -7.90 1.58 8.89
N GLY A 86 -6.79 1.40 9.61
CA GLY A 86 -6.63 0.30 10.56
C GLY A 86 -7.58 0.40 11.76
N GLN A 87 -7.87 1.63 12.21
CA GLN A 87 -8.82 1.90 13.30
C GLN A 87 -10.28 1.64 12.89
N THR A 88 -10.65 2.02 11.67
CA THR A 88 -12.02 1.85 11.13
C THR A 88 -12.26 0.41 10.70
N TYR A 89 -11.23 -0.24 10.17
CA TYR A 89 -11.25 -1.60 9.68
C TYR A 89 -10.11 -2.41 10.34
N PRO A 90 -10.35 -3.01 11.51
CA PRO A 90 -9.33 -3.78 12.22
C PRO A 90 -8.65 -4.81 11.32
N GLY A 91 -7.31 -4.72 11.24
CA GLY A 91 -6.49 -5.60 10.40
C GLY A 91 -6.29 -5.13 8.96
N ALA A 92 -7.09 -4.19 8.46
CA ALA A 92 -6.91 -3.64 7.12
C ALA A 92 -5.62 -2.79 7.03
N ARG A 93 -5.13 -2.65 5.80
CA ARG A 93 -4.09 -1.70 5.42
C ARG A 93 -4.65 -0.65 4.49
N THR A 94 -3.84 0.35 4.17
CA THR A 94 -4.21 1.34 3.16
C THR A 94 -3.72 0.89 1.80
N GLY A 95 -4.65 0.55 0.91
CA GLY A 95 -4.34 0.20 -0.46
C GLY A 95 -4.51 1.40 -1.40
N VAL A 96 -3.47 1.71 -2.18
CA VAL A 96 -3.49 2.77 -3.20
C VAL A 96 -3.20 2.17 -4.57
N PHE A 97 -4.09 2.40 -5.52
CA PHE A 97 -4.09 1.77 -6.83
C PHE A 97 -4.07 2.83 -7.92
N ASP A 98 -3.35 2.54 -9.00
CA ASP A 98 -3.54 3.24 -10.25
C ASP A 98 -4.82 2.77 -10.96
N ARG A 99 -5.31 3.56 -11.90
CA ARG A 99 -6.54 3.24 -12.62
C ARG A 99 -6.42 2.06 -13.59
N THR A 100 -5.20 1.69 -13.94
CA THR A 100 -4.93 0.66 -14.94
C THR A 100 -4.53 -0.68 -14.33
N GLY A 101 -4.27 -0.73 -13.02
CA GLY A 101 -3.74 -1.91 -12.33
C GLY A 101 -2.28 -2.20 -12.67
N ASN A 102 -1.55 -1.20 -13.15
CA ASN A 102 -0.13 -1.26 -13.46
C ASN A 102 0.75 -1.16 -12.20
N TRP A 103 0.22 -0.59 -11.11
CA TRP A 103 0.90 -0.63 -9.82
C TRP A 103 -0.08 -0.55 -8.67
N TYR A 104 0.36 -1.08 -7.53
CA TYR A 104 -0.40 -1.10 -6.31
C TYR A 104 0.53 -0.87 -5.12
N LEU A 105 0.18 0.07 -4.25
CA LEU A 105 0.94 0.40 -3.05
C LEU A 105 0.10 0.10 -1.80
N ARG A 106 0.60 -0.79 -0.95
CA ARG A 106 0.10 -1.01 0.41
C ARG A 106 0.87 -0.15 1.36
N ILE A 107 0.17 0.52 2.27
CA ILE A 107 0.75 1.37 3.30
C ILE A 107 0.30 0.85 4.66
N PHE A 108 1.28 0.70 5.55
CA PHE A 108 1.15 0.21 6.90
C PHE A 108 1.48 1.37 7.84
N ALA A 109 0.62 1.61 8.81
CA ALA A 109 0.90 2.48 9.94
C ALA A 109 0.52 1.71 11.21
N GLU A 110 1.26 1.90 12.28
CA GLU A 110 0.87 1.39 13.59
C GLU A 110 -0.42 2.07 14.06
N ASP A 111 -1.20 1.35 14.86
CA ASP A 111 -2.37 1.94 15.50
C ASP A 111 -1.89 2.91 16.58
N LEU A 112 -2.48 4.11 16.63
CA LEU A 112 -2.08 5.15 17.60
C LEU A 112 -2.19 4.68 19.05
N GLU A 113 -3.07 3.71 19.33
CA GLU A 113 -3.26 3.12 20.66
C GLU A 113 -2.08 2.24 21.10
N ASP A 114 -1.30 1.72 20.15
CA ASP A 114 -0.15 0.85 20.38
C ASP A 114 1.17 1.65 20.52
N VAL A 115 1.15 2.95 20.22
CA VAL A 115 2.33 3.82 20.31
C VAL A 115 2.48 4.35 21.74
N SER A 116 3.59 4.01 22.39
CA SER A 116 3.91 4.49 23.73
C SER A 116 4.15 6.00 23.77
N GLU A 117 3.89 6.64 24.93
CA GLU A 117 4.11 8.08 25.10
C GLU A 117 5.59 8.45 24.84
N GLY A 118 5.81 9.36 23.88
CA GLY A 118 7.14 9.83 23.48
C GLY A 118 7.82 9.03 22.37
N GLU A 119 7.24 7.92 21.92
CA GLU A 119 7.69 7.17 20.75
C GLU A 119 7.16 7.78 19.44
N PHE A 120 7.87 7.53 18.35
CA PHE A 120 7.42 7.97 17.02
C PHE A 120 6.50 6.92 16.41
N LEU A 121 5.39 7.37 15.82
CA LEU A 121 4.56 6.53 14.98
C LEU A 121 5.39 5.97 13.83
N CYS A 122 5.39 4.65 13.67
CA CYS A 122 6.11 3.97 12.61
C CYS A 122 5.15 3.30 11.62
N GLY A 123 5.71 2.89 10.49
CA GLY A 123 4.95 2.25 9.41
C GLY A 123 5.84 1.54 8.42
N ASN A 124 5.22 0.95 7.40
CA ASN A 124 5.87 0.23 6.31
C ASN A 124 5.12 0.50 4.99
N LEU A 125 5.69 0.04 3.87
CA LEU A 125 5.03 0.03 2.58
C LEU A 125 5.41 -1.22 1.79
N GLU A 126 4.50 -1.64 0.90
CA GLU A 126 4.73 -2.68 -0.10
C GLU A 126 4.24 -2.18 -1.46
N LEU A 127 5.14 -2.12 -2.44
CA LEU A 127 4.85 -1.74 -3.81
C LEU A 127 4.85 -2.98 -4.71
N TYR A 128 3.73 -3.21 -5.39
CA TYR A 128 3.55 -4.24 -6.40
C TYR A 128 3.50 -3.57 -7.77
N ALA A 129 4.41 -3.95 -8.66
CA ALA A 129 4.53 -3.35 -9.99
C ALA A 129 5.36 -4.27 -10.91
N PRO A 130 5.44 -3.99 -12.22
CA PRO A 130 6.42 -4.59 -13.12
C PRO A 130 7.86 -4.36 -12.64
N ASP A 131 8.76 -5.27 -13.04
CA ASP A 131 10.16 -5.28 -12.58
C ASP A 131 10.89 -3.95 -12.79
N GLU A 132 10.65 -3.30 -13.94
CA GLU A 132 11.25 -2.01 -14.31
C GLU A 132 10.85 -0.90 -13.34
N LEU A 133 9.58 -0.85 -12.94
CA LEU A 133 9.07 0.14 -11.99
C LEU A 133 9.58 -0.14 -10.57
N LEU A 134 9.67 -1.41 -10.17
CA LEU A 134 10.24 -1.79 -8.88
C LEU A 134 11.72 -1.38 -8.78
N GLU A 135 12.51 -1.56 -9.85
CA GLU A 135 13.91 -1.13 -9.87
C GLU A 135 14.07 0.39 -9.82
N ALA A 136 13.19 1.13 -10.50
CA ALA A 136 13.17 2.58 -10.43
C ALA A 136 12.82 3.06 -9.02
N ALA A 137 11.79 2.46 -8.40
CA ALA A 137 11.35 2.78 -7.05
C ALA A 137 12.43 2.45 -6.01
N GLU A 138 13.07 1.29 -6.12
CA GLU A 138 14.15 0.87 -5.22
C GLU A 138 15.29 1.89 -5.20
N LYS A 139 15.78 2.29 -6.39
CA LYS A 139 16.84 3.29 -6.52
C LYS A 139 16.43 4.67 -5.99
N ALA A 140 15.15 5.05 -6.13
CA ALA A 140 14.64 6.33 -5.67
C ALA A 140 14.49 6.38 -4.14
N VAL A 141 13.94 5.32 -3.55
CA VAL A 141 13.70 5.21 -2.10
C VAL A 141 15.03 5.06 -1.34
N ALA A 142 15.96 4.22 -1.82
CA ALA A 142 17.26 4.01 -1.18
C ALA A 142 18.12 5.29 -1.03
N LYS A 143 17.86 6.32 -1.86
CA LYS A 143 18.53 7.63 -1.76
C LYS A 143 17.88 8.58 -0.76
N THR A 144 16.70 8.25 -0.26
CA THR A 144 15.85 9.17 0.50
C THR A 144 15.59 8.70 1.92
N VAL A 145 15.59 7.39 2.13
CA VAL A 145 15.28 6.75 3.41
C VAL A 145 16.40 5.79 3.78
N GLU A 146 16.84 5.84 5.04
CA GLU A 146 17.78 4.86 5.60
C GLU A 146 17.03 3.56 5.89
N GLY A 147 16.93 2.73 4.85
CA GLY A 147 16.11 1.52 4.79
C GLY A 147 16.81 0.40 4.05
N HIS A 148 16.70 -0.84 4.53
CA HIS A 148 16.89 -2.00 3.66
C HIS A 148 15.60 -2.27 2.90
N LEU A 149 15.67 -2.25 1.57
CA LEU A 149 14.57 -2.63 0.69
C LEU A 149 14.73 -4.10 0.29
N LEU A 150 13.60 -4.80 0.22
CA LEU A 150 13.53 -6.19 -0.23
C LEU A 150 12.66 -6.25 -1.48
N LYS A 151 13.20 -6.88 -2.53
CA LYS A 151 12.44 -7.26 -3.73
C LYS A 151 12.23 -8.77 -3.69
N GLU A 152 10.99 -9.20 -3.47
CA GLU A 152 10.64 -10.61 -3.29
C GLU A 152 9.47 -11.04 -4.18
N GLY A 153 9.21 -12.34 -4.25
CA GLY A 153 8.00 -12.86 -4.89
C GLY A 153 6.77 -12.41 -4.13
N ALA A 154 5.78 -11.86 -4.83
CA ALA A 154 4.52 -11.49 -4.22
C ALA A 154 3.81 -12.76 -3.72
N LYS A 155 3.35 -12.74 -2.47
CA LYS A 155 2.48 -13.77 -1.92
C LYS A 155 1.24 -13.91 -2.84
N LYS A 156 0.99 -15.12 -3.34
CA LYS A 156 -0.24 -15.48 -4.05
C LYS A 156 -1.12 -16.28 -3.09
N TYR A 157 -1.84 -15.64 -2.19
CA TYR A 157 -2.80 -16.37 -1.36
C TYR A 157 -4.19 -16.29 -1.98
N ILE A 158 -4.46 -17.25 -2.86
CA ILE A 158 -5.65 -18.10 -2.77
C ILE A 158 -5.09 -19.53 -2.85
N GLU A 159 -4.44 -20.01 -1.80
CA GLU A 159 -4.49 -21.44 -1.55
C GLU A 159 -5.88 -21.68 -1.00
N GLU A 160 -6.71 -22.39 -1.77
CA GLU A 160 -7.99 -22.91 -1.31
C GLU A 160 -7.79 -23.54 0.07
N ILE A 161 -8.32 -22.92 1.12
CA ILE A 161 -8.66 -23.65 2.32
C ILE A 161 -9.88 -24.49 1.92
N THR A 162 -9.65 -25.61 1.26
CA THR A 162 -10.63 -26.70 1.25
C THR A 162 -10.75 -27.18 2.69
N GLU A 163 -11.92 -26.96 3.28
CA GLU A 163 -12.32 -27.59 4.54
C GLU A 163 -11.98 -29.09 4.50
N VAL A 164 -11.31 -29.57 5.56
CA VAL A 164 -11.24 -31.00 5.90
C VAL A 164 -12.19 -31.24 7.05
#